data_AF-A0A6N2JPX6-F1
#
_entry.id   AF-A0A6N2JPX6-F1
#
_cell.length_a   1.000
_cell.length_b   1.000
_cell.length_c   1.000
_cell.angle_alpha   90.00
_cell.angle_beta   90.00
_cell.angle_gamma   90.00
#
_symmetry.space_group_name_H-M   'P 1'
#
loop_
_entity.id
_entity.type
_entity.pdbx_description
1 polymer ?
#
loop_
_entity_poly.entity_id
_entity_poly.type
_entity_poly.pdbx_seq_one_letter_code
_entity_poly.pdbx_strand_id
1 'polypeptide(L)'
;MGQRSISSVWIDHAGQNPKIAQVGIKFSQWLTIHGFALNVNMNLSGFDRTVHCGITDCQVCNLNQFAHDVRIEQVKNAIAQTFAQIFSLDMQFQANTTQESIYLLIIQNL
;
A
#
# COMPACT_ATOMS: atom_id res chain seq x y z
N MET A 1 6.18 -21.16 -12.65
CA MET A 1 6.31 -19.73 -12.30
C MET A 1 5.00 -19.31 -11.65
N GLY A 2 5.06 -18.86 -10.39
CA GLY A 2 3.86 -18.51 -9.61
C GLY A 2 3.04 -17.40 -10.28
N GLN A 3 1.72 -17.54 -10.26
CA GLN A 3 0.79 -16.56 -10.83
C GLN A 3 0.92 -15.25 -10.05
N ARG A 4 1.16 -14.13 -10.76
CA ARG A 4 1.20 -12.78 -10.18
C ARG A 4 -0.09 -12.05 -10.56
N SER A 5 -0.82 -11.53 -9.57
CA SER A 5 -1.91 -10.60 -9.86
C SER A 5 -1.34 -9.25 -10.27
N ILE A 6 -1.93 -8.64 -11.31
CA ILE A 6 -1.62 -7.28 -11.76
C ILE A 6 -2.01 -6.21 -10.72
N SER A 7 -2.91 -6.54 -9.77
CA SER A 7 -3.34 -5.64 -8.70
C SER A 7 -2.49 -5.74 -7.43
N SER A 8 -1.32 -6.37 -7.50
CA SER A 8 -0.45 -6.61 -6.35
C SER A 8 0.99 -6.19 -6.65
N VAL A 9 1.70 -5.76 -5.60
CA VAL A 9 3.12 -5.40 -5.67
C VAL A 9 3.93 -6.49 -4.99
N TRP A 10 5.00 -6.89 -5.66
CA TRP A 10 5.84 -8.02 -5.30
C TRP A 10 7.30 -7.55 -5.21
N ILE A 11 8.07 -8.12 -4.30
CA ILE A 11 9.52 -7.88 -4.20
C ILE A 11 10.24 -9.13 -4.68
N ASP A 12 11.23 -8.96 -5.54
CA ASP A 12 12.16 -10.05 -5.86
C ASP A 12 13.18 -10.19 -4.72
N HIS A 13 13.18 -11.34 -4.05
CA HIS A 13 14.09 -11.62 -2.94
C HIS A 13 14.50 -13.09 -2.91
N ALA A 14 15.80 -13.34 -3.08
CA ALA A 14 16.40 -14.68 -2.99
C ALA A 14 15.69 -15.75 -3.85
N GLY A 15 15.24 -15.39 -5.06
CA GLY A 15 14.52 -16.28 -5.97
C GLY A 15 13.05 -16.50 -5.60
N GLN A 16 12.58 -15.87 -4.52
CA GLN A 16 11.17 -15.78 -4.15
C GLN A 16 10.60 -14.43 -4.56
N ASN A 17 9.28 -14.38 -4.67
CA ASN A 17 8.57 -13.14 -4.97
C ASN A 17 7.40 -12.98 -4.01
N PRO A 18 7.63 -12.64 -2.74
CA PRO A 18 6.53 -12.40 -1.82
C PRO A 18 5.79 -11.10 -2.15
N LYS A 19 4.48 -11.10 -1.92
CA LYS A 19 3.61 -9.94 -2.08
C LYS A 19 3.79 -9.01 -0.88
N ILE A 20 4.16 -7.76 -1.15
CA ILE A 20 4.30 -6.72 -0.11
C ILE A 20 3.11 -5.78 -0.05
N ALA A 21 2.41 -5.57 -1.17
CA ALA A 21 1.27 -4.67 -1.23
C ALA A 21 0.18 -5.17 -2.17
N GLN A 22 -1.01 -4.60 -1.99
CA GLN A 22 -2.18 -4.86 -2.83
C GLN A 22 -2.91 -3.56 -3.12
N VAL A 23 -3.46 -3.47 -4.32
CA VAL A 23 -4.21 -2.32 -4.82
C VAL A 23 -5.64 -2.77 -5.05
N GLY A 24 -6.58 -2.06 -4.44
CA GLY A 24 -8.00 -2.23 -4.65
C GLY A 24 -8.60 -0.86 -4.81
N ILE A 25 -8.84 -0.45 -6.05
CA ILE A 25 -9.40 0.86 -6.38
C ILE A 25 -10.74 0.65 -7.05
N LYS A 26 -11.73 1.42 -6.61
CA LYS A 26 -13.01 1.57 -7.30
C LYS A 26 -13.08 2.98 -7.86
N PHE A 27 -13.58 3.11 -9.08
CA PHE A 27 -13.90 4.40 -9.67
C PHE A 27 -15.41 4.54 -9.83
N SER A 28 -15.98 5.65 -9.35
CA SER A 28 -17.40 5.93 -9.46
C SER A 28 -17.64 7.43 -9.43
N GLN A 29 -18.48 7.94 -10.34
CA GLN A 29 -18.85 9.36 -10.39
C GLN A 29 -17.65 10.31 -10.33
N TRP A 30 -16.59 10.02 -11.11
CA TRP A 30 -15.35 10.82 -11.16
C TRP A 30 -14.50 10.80 -9.90
N LEU A 31 -14.82 9.94 -8.93
CA LEU A 31 -14.09 9.77 -7.68
C LEU A 31 -13.47 8.37 -7.59
N THR A 32 -12.21 8.33 -7.16
CA THR A 32 -11.56 7.09 -6.73
C THR A 32 -11.88 6.81 -5.27
N ILE A 33 -12.27 5.58 -4.98
CA ILE A 33 -12.64 5.08 -3.65
C ILE A 33 -11.72 3.89 -3.33
N HIS A 34 -11.34 3.75 -2.05
CA HIS A 34 -10.29 2.84 -1.56
C HIS A 34 -8.88 3.32 -1.94
N GLY A 35 -8.00 2.42 -2.38
CA GLY A 35 -6.60 2.74 -2.60
C GLY A 35 -5.73 1.48 -2.61
N PHE A 36 -4.67 1.50 -1.81
CA PHE A 36 -3.74 0.39 -1.67
C PHE A 36 -3.43 0.12 -0.20
N ALA A 37 -2.94 -1.09 0.09
CA ALA A 37 -2.45 -1.51 1.39
C ALA A 37 -1.03 -2.04 1.23
N LEU A 38 -0.09 -1.44 1.97
CA LEU A 38 1.33 -1.84 2.02
C LEU A 38 1.62 -2.46 3.39
N ASN A 39 2.17 -3.67 3.39
CA ASN A 39 2.54 -4.36 4.61
C ASN A 39 3.87 -3.82 5.15
N VAL A 40 3.84 -3.10 6.27
CA VAL A 40 5.06 -2.54 6.89
C VAL A 40 5.57 -3.45 8.00
N ASN A 41 4.76 -3.64 9.04
CA ASN A 41 5.08 -4.48 10.19
C ASN A 41 3.77 -4.99 10.84
N MET A 42 2.96 -5.72 10.09
CA MET A 42 1.68 -6.25 10.57
C MET A 42 1.74 -7.76 10.83
N ASN A 43 0.78 -8.29 11.61
CA ASN A 43 0.62 -9.73 11.77
C ASN A 43 0.09 -10.35 10.46
N LEU A 44 0.86 -11.25 9.86
CA LEU A 44 0.54 -11.89 8.58
C LEU A 44 -0.24 -13.20 8.72
N SER A 45 -0.47 -13.72 9.93
CA SER A 45 -1.11 -15.04 10.12
C SER A 45 -2.55 -15.15 9.59
N GLY A 46 -3.22 -14.01 9.35
CA GLY A 46 -4.54 -13.98 8.72
C GLY A 46 -4.52 -14.26 7.22
N PHE A 47 -3.39 -14.07 6.54
CA PHE A 47 -3.28 -14.26 5.10
C PHE A 47 -3.33 -15.74 4.69
N ASP A 48 -2.84 -16.64 5.54
CA ASP A 48 -2.90 -18.09 5.32
C ASP A 48 -4.34 -18.64 5.30
N ARG A 49 -5.29 -17.89 5.87
CA ARG A 49 -6.70 -18.30 6.02
C ARG A 49 -7.60 -17.79 4.89
N THR A 50 -7.07 -17.01 3.95
CA THR A 50 -7.85 -16.39 2.88
C THR A 50 -7.30 -16.77 1.51
N VAL A 51 -8.16 -17.36 0.66
CA VAL A 51 -7.80 -17.66 -0.73
C VAL A 51 -7.78 -16.35 -1.52
N HIS A 52 -6.58 -15.87 -1.82
CA HIS A 52 -6.41 -14.64 -2.58
C HIS A 52 -6.52 -14.95 -4.08
N CYS A 53 -7.69 -14.68 -4.66
CA CYS A 53 -7.89 -14.63 -6.13
C CYS A 53 -7.33 -15.84 -6.92
N GLY A 54 -7.44 -17.06 -6.38
CA GLY A 54 -7.00 -18.29 -7.08
C GLY A 54 -5.50 -18.58 -7.03
N ILE A 55 -4.69 -17.79 -6.32
CA ILE A 55 -3.26 -18.05 -6.12
C ILE A 55 -3.08 -18.77 -4.78
N THR A 56 -2.87 -20.09 -4.84
CA THR A 56 -2.76 -20.95 -3.66
C THR A 56 -1.44 -20.80 -2.91
N ASP A 57 -0.38 -20.34 -3.56
CA ASP A 57 0.98 -20.27 -3.00
C ASP A 57 1.53 -18.82 -2.93
N CYS A 58 0.66 -17.86 -2.62
CA CYS A 58 1.05 -16.46 -2.49
C CYS A 58 1.68 -16.21 -1.11
N GLN A 59 3.00 -16.22 -1.03
CA GLN A 59 3.71 -15.73 0.16
C GLN A 59 3.53 -14.22 0.28
N VAL A 60 3.22 -13.74 1.49
CA VAL A 60 3.15 -12.32 1.84
C VAL A 60 4.31 -11.93 2.73
N CYS A 61 4.76 -10.69 2.61
CA CYS A 61 5.87 -10.16 3.41
C CYS A 61 5.54 -8.79 4.01
N ASN A 62 6.36 -8.39 4.97
CA ASN A 62 6.40 -7.05 5.58
C ASN A 62 7.66 -6.32 5.11
N LEU A 63 7.58 -5.00 4.96
CA LEU A 63 8.74 -4.16 4.65
C LEU A 63 9.89 -4.35 5.65
N ASN A 64 9.56 -4.51 6.94
CA ASN A 64 10.55 -4.67 8.00
C ASN A 64 11.40 -5.95 7.89
N GLN A 65 11.01 -6.91 7.03
CA GLN A 65 11.84 -8.08 6.74
C GLN A 65 13.02 -7.75 5.82
N PHE A 66 12.96 -6.63 5.09
CA PHE A 66 14.01 -6.19 4.15
C PHE A 66 14.73 -4.93 4.62
N ALA A 67 14.06 -4.10 5.42
CA ALA A 67 14.61 -2.86 5.97
C ALA A 67 14.35 -2.80 7.48
N HIS A 68 15.42 -2.89 8.27
CA HIS A 68 15.34 -2.86 9.73
C HIS A 68 14.94 -1.46 10.23
N ASP A 69 14.26 -1.41 11.38
CA ASP A 69 13.86 -0.19 12.08
C ASP A 69 13.00 0.81 11.30
N VAL A 70 12.36 0.36 10.23
CA VAL A 70 11.39 1.19 9.50
C VAL A 70 10.16 1.42 10.37
N ARG A 71 9.89 2.70 10.65
CA ARG A 71 8.68 3.14 11.36
C ARG A 71 7.58 3.46 10.36
N ILE A 72 6.34 3.15 10.73
CA ILE A 72 5.15 3.44 9.89
C ILE A 72 5.10 4.93 9.48
N GLU A 73 5.48 5.85 10.35
CA GLU A 73 5.50 7.29 10.03
C GLU A 73 6.52 7.64 8.92
N GLN A 74 7.67 6.96 8.87
CA GLN A 74 8.63 7.16 7.76
C GLN A 74 8.04 6.68 6.45
N VAL A 75 7.33 5.54 6.47
CA VAL A 75 6.65 5.00 5.29
C VAL A 75 5.52 5.92 4.82
N LYS A 76 4.70 6.44 5.74
CA LYS A 76 3.64 7.41 5.42
C LYS A 76 4.21 8.65 4.74
N ASN A 77 5.28 9.22 5.29
CA ASN A 77 5.93 10.40 4.70
C ASN A 77 6.52 10.09 3.31
N ALA A 78 7.18 8.95 3.15
CA ALA A 78 7.73 8.53 1.87
C ALA A 78 6.64 8.33 0.80
N ILE A 79 5.53 7.69 1.16
CA ILE A 79 4.35 7.53 0.29
C ILE A 79 3.81 8.90 -0.10
N ALA A 80 3.62 9.79 0.87
CA ALA A 80 3.02 11.09 0.64
C ALA A 80 3.88 11.94 -0.32
N GLN A 81 5.20 11.98 -0.08
CA GLN A 81 6.16 12.65 -0.97
C GLN A 81 6.18 12.04 -2.37
N THR A 82 6.21 10.71 -2.47
CA THR A 82 6.20 10.01 -3.77
C THR A 82 4.91 10.28 -4.54
N PHE A 83 3.78 10.29 -3.85
CA PHE A 83 2.48 10.59 -4.44
C PHE A 83 2.43 12.03 -4.98
N ALA A 84 2.87 13.01 -4.18
CA ALA A 84 2.98 14.40 -4.62
C ALA A 84 3.86 14.54 -5.86
N GLN A 85 5.00 13.85 -5.90
CA GLN A 85 5.89 13.87 -7.07
C GLN A 85 5.24 13.26 -8.31
N ILE A 86 4.64 12.07 -8.20
CA ILE A 86 4.02 11.36 -9.32
C ILE A 86 2.87 12.17 -9.92
N PHE A 87 2.05 12.79 -9.07
CA PHE A 87 0.87 13.55 -9.51
C PHE A 87 1.13 15.06 -9.65
N SER A 88 2.38 15.51 -9.46
CA SER A 88 2.77 16.92 -9.51
C SER A 88 1.89 17.83 -8.62
N LEU A 89 1.70 17.41 -7.36
CA LEU A 89 0.88 18.11 -6.38
C LEU A 89 1.75 18.83 -5.34
N ASP A 90 1.27 19.98 -4.88
CA ASP A 90 1.80 20.64 -3.69
C ASP A 90 1.15 20.05 -2.44
N MET A 91 1.95 19.39 -1.61
CA MET A 91 1.46 18.74 -0.40
C MET A 91 1.50 19.68 0.80
N GLN A 92 0.35 19.89 1.43
CA GLN A 92 0.24 20.59 2.70
C GLN A 92 -0.02 19.60 3.84
N PHE A 93 0.90 19.53 4.78
CA PHE A 93 0.70 18.76 6.01
C PHE A 93 -0.01 19.66 7.03
N GLN A 94 -1.25 19.33 7.36
CA GLN A 94 -1.94 19.96 8.48
C GLN A 94 -1.66 19.14 9.75
N ALA A 95 -1.00 19.77 10.73
CA ALA A 95 -0.97 19.25 12.08
C ALA A 95 -2.27 19.66 12.76
N ASN A 96 -3.25 18.74 12.87
CA ASN A 96 -4.24 18.84 13.95
C ASN A 96 -4.86 17.49 14.35
N THR A 97 -5.00 17.42 15.66
CA THR A 97 -5.33 16.34 16.59
C THR A 97 -6.79 15.87 16.45
N THR A 98 -7.03 14.57 16.71
CA THR A 98 -8.34 13.91 16.89
C THR A 98 -9.33 13.96 15.71
N GLN A 99 -9.14 13.10 14.69
CA GLN A 99 -10.17 12.13 14.27
C GLN A 99 -9.61 11.12 13.26
N GLU A 100 -9.86 9.85 13.53
CA GLU A 100 -9.59 8.71 12.65
C GLU A 100 -10.42 8.85 11.37
N SER A 101 -9.82 9.38 10.31
CA SER A 101 -10.07 9.04 8.89
C SER A 101 -9.33 10.04 8.02
N ILE A 102 -8.20 9.61 7.44
CA ILE A 102 -7.52 10.37 6.41
C ILE A 102 -8.40 10.31 5.15
N TYR A 103 -9.33 11.25 5.00
CA TYR A 103 -9.89 11.58 3.70
C TYR A 103 -8.82 12.36 2.94
N LEU A 104 -8.10 11.67 2.05
CA LEU A 104 -7.24 12.31 1.08
C LEU A 104 -8.16 13.03 0.06
N LEU A 105 -8.55 14.27 0.36
CA LEU A 105 -9.29 15.12 -0.56
C LEU A 105 -8.31 15.60 -1.65
N ILE A 106 -8.14 14.81 -2.71
CA ILE A 106 -7.52 15.27 -3.95
C ILE A 106 -8.53 16.14 -4.68
N ILE A 107 -8.72 17.37 -4.20
CA ILE A 107 -9.28 18.45 -5.02
C ILE A 107 -8.45 19.67 -4.73
N GLN A 108 -7.46 19.93 -5.57
CA GLN A 108 -7.23 21.26 -6.16
C GLN A 108 -6.59 21.06 -7.55
N ASN A 109 -7.28 21.57 -8.57
CA ASN A 109 -6.91 21.68 -9.99
C ASN A 109 -7.30 20.53 -10.95
N LEU A 110 -8.61 20.29 -11.06
CA LEU A 110 -9.28 20.15 -12.37
C LEU A 110 -10.27 21.29 -12.55
#